data_AF-A0A497I7P9-F1
#
_entry.id   AF-A0A497I7P9-F1
#
_cell.length_a   1.000
_cell.length_b   1.000
_cell.length_c   1.000
_cell.angle_alpha   90.00
_cell.angle_beta   90.00
_cell.angle_gamma   90.00
#
_symmetry.space_group_name_H-M   'P 1'
#
loop_
_entity.id
_entity.type
_entity.pdbx_description
1 polymer ?
#
loop_
_entity_poly.entity_id
_entity_poly.type
_entity_poly.pdbx_seq_one_letter_code
_entity_poly.pdbx_strand_id
1 'polypeptide(L)' 'MAEEKKSKKKKVSNKFLSKYKGRGYRKCRFCGSARGLVRRYGLNICRRCFREIGEEIGFRKY' A
#
# COMPACT_ATOMS: atom_id res chain seq x y z
N MET A 1 -35.13 -13.55 -22.81
CA MET A 1 -35.41 -12.15 -22.44
C MET A 1 -35.17 -12.05 -20.95
N ALA A 2 -34.22 -11.32 -20.37
CA ALA A 2 -33.41 -10.21 -20.82
C ALA A 2 -32.01 -10.30 -20.17
N GLU A 3 -30.95 -10.21 -20.98
CA GLU A 3 -29.61 -9.87 -20.54
C GLU A 3 -29.43 -8.35 -20.72
N GLU A 4 -29.25 -7.60 -19.63
CA GLU A 4 -28.65 -6.27 -19.72
C GLU A 4 -27.66 -6.06 -18.56
N LYS A 5 -26.44 -6.56 -18.77
CA LYS A 5 -25.24 -6.14 -18.05
C LYS A 5 -24.84 -4.74 -18.54
N LYS A 6 -25.23 -3.69 -17.81
CA LYS A 6 -24.61 -2.36 -17.93
C LYS A 6 -23.91 -2.00 -16.63
N SER A 7 -22.73 -2.56 -16.45
CA SER A 7 -21.76 -2.13 -15.44
C SER A 7 -21.40 -0.66 -15.72
N LYS A 8 -22.03 0.26 -14.97
CA LYS A 8 -21.80 1.70 -15.05
C LYS A 8 -20.32 2.00 -14.77
N LYS A 9 -19.52 2.21 -15.82
CA LYS A 9 -18.18 2.82 -15.75
C LYS A 9 -18.32 4.22 -15.16
N LYS A 10 -18.22 4.35 -13.84
CA LYS A 10 -18.18 5.67 -13.18
C LYS A 10 -16.85 6.34 -13.57
N LYS A 11 -16.96 7.38 -14.40
CA LYS A 11 -15.89 8.32 -14.73
C LYS A 11 -15.42 8.99 -13.43
N VAL A 12 -14.27 8.58 -12.89
CA VAL A 12 -13.67 9.28 -11.74
C VAL A 12 -12.83 10.41 -12.29
N SER A 13 -13.37 11.62 -12.21
CA SER A 13 -12.68 12.86 -12.55
C SER A 13 -11.44 13.02 -11.65
N ASN A 14 -10.26 12.81 -12.22
CA ASN A 14 -8.97 13.14 -11.58
C ASN A 14 -8.79 14.66 -11.50
N LYS A 15 -9.58 15.32 -10.65
CA LYS A 15 -9.33 16.69 -10.22
C LYS A 15 -8.61 16.57 -8.87
N PHE A 16 -7.43 17.20 -8.74
CA PHE A 16 -6.47 17.11 -7.62
C PHE A 16 -5.46 15.95 -7.66
N LEU A 17 -4.70 15.84 -8.75
CA LEU A 17 -3.34 15.28 -8.67
C LEU A 17 -2.46 16.34 -7.97
N SER A 18 -2.28 16.34 -6.65
CA SER A 18 -1.36 17.36 -6.10
C SER A 18 -0.66 17.00 -4.79
N LYS A 19 0.61 16.65 -5.00
CA LYS A 19 1.78 16.86 -4.15
C LYS A 19 1.96 15.96 -2.92
N TYR A 20 0.91 15.61 -2.19
CA TYR A 20 1.05 14.80 -0.97
C TYR A 20 0.17 13.56 -1.02
N LYS A 21 0.77 12.44 -1.46
CA LYS A 21 0.21 11.08 -1.29
C LYS A 21 0.00 10.84 0.21
N GLY A 22 -1.25 10.96 0.67
CA GLY A 22 -1.63 10.83 2.08
C GLY A 22 -1.35 9.44 2.67
N ARG A 23 -1.61 9.28 3.97
CA ARG A 23 -1.34 8.06 4.74
C ARG A 23 -1.92 6.78 4.12
N GLY A 24 -3.03 6.86 3.38
CA GLY A 24 -3.68 5.70 2.73
C GLY A 24 -3.13 5.30 1.37
N TYR A 25 -2.21 6.09 0.79
CA TYR A 25 -1.67 5.79 -0.54
C TYR A 25 -0.65 4.65 -0.50
N ARG A 26 0.19 4.60 0.53
CA ARG A 26 1.22 3.57 0.70
C ARG A 26 0.73 2.49 1.64
N LYS A 27 0.86 1.24 1.22
CA LYS A 27 0.49 0.05 1.97
C LYS A 27 1.71 -0.86 2.10
N CYS A 28 1.72 -1.68 3.15
CA CYS A 28 2.71 -2.74 3.29
C CYS A 28 2.63 -3.70 2.11
N ARG A 29 3.79 -4.12 1.59
CA ARG A 29 3.89 -5.12 0.52
C ARG A 29 3.33 -6.49 0.90
N PHE A 30 3.40 -6.86 2.17
CA PHE A 30 2.95 -8.15 2.68
C PHE A 30 1.54 -8.07 3.29
N CYS A 31 1.40 -7.24 4.33
CA CYS A 31 0.19 -7.20 5.14
C CYS A 31 -0.93 -6.29 4.57
N GLY A 32 -0.65 -5.51 3.52
CA GLY A 32 -1.59 -4.52 2.96
C GLY A 32 -1.96 -3.35 3.90
N SER A 33 -1.49 -3.37 5.16
CA SER A 33 -1.77 -2.33 6.14
C SER A 33 -0.99 -1.05 5.84
N ALA A 34 -1.64 0.10 6.05
CA ALA A 34 -1.01 1.42 5.99
C ALA A 34 -0.43 1.86 7.35
N ARG A 35 -0.65 1.09 8.43
CA ARG A 35 -0.24 1.46 9.79
C ARG A 35 1.21 1.05 10.07
N GLY A 36 2.01 1.98 10.60
CA GLY A 36 3.38 1.72 11.02
C GLY A 36 4.28 1.21 9.89
N LEU A 37 4.19 1.86 8.72
CA LEU A 37 4.98 1.53 7.55
C LEU A 37 6.43 2.02 7.71
N VAL A 38 7.39 1.12 7.66
CA VAL A 38 8.82 1.40 7.53
C VAL A 38 9.08 1.87 6.10
N ARG A 39 9.42 3.15 5.96
CA ARG A 39 9.61 3.83 4.67
C ARG A 39 11.07 4.02 4.29
N ARG A 40 12.00 3.77 5.22
CA ARG A 40 13.44 3.87 4.94
C ARG A 40 13.86 2.75 3.99
N TYR A 41 14.88 3.04 3.19
CA TYR A 41 15.49 2.10 2.23
C TYR A 41 14.51 1.53 1.18
N GLY A 42 13.37 2.19 0.95
CA GLY A 42 12.40 1.74 -0.07
C GLY A 42 11.62 0.45 0.28
N LEU A 43 11.76 -0.07 1.51
CA LEU A 43 11.15 -1.33 1.93
C LEU A 43 9.62 -1.30 1.85
N ASN A 44 8.99 -0.23 2.35
CA ASN A 44 7.53 -0.09 2.40
C ASN A 44 6.86 -1.32 3.08
N ILE A 45 7.38 -1.73 4.23
CA ILE A 45 6.92 -2.88 5.01
C ILE A 45 6.33 -2.40 6.33
N CYS A 46 5.28 -3.04 6.85
CA CYS A 46 4.72 -2.71 8.17
C CYS A 46 5.64 -3.24 9.28
N ARG A 47 5.72 -2.55 10.43
CA ARG A 47 6.60 -2.94 11.56
C ARG A 47 6.44 -4.39 12.05
N ARG A 48 5.29 -5.03 11.80
CA ARG A 48 5.04 -6.43 12.14
C ARG A 48 5.82 -7.34 11.19
N CYS A 49 5.58 -7.21 9.89
CA CYS A 49 6.30 -7.94 8.85
C CYS A 49 7.81 -7.66 8.86
N PHE A 50 8.24 -6.47 9.28
CA PHE A 50 9.67 -6.18 9.42
C PHE A 50 10.36 -7.04 10.49
N ARG A 51 9.65 -7.53 11.52
CA ARG A 51 10.23 -8.42 12.54
C ARG A 51 10.49 -9.82 12.00
N GLU A 52 9.68 -10.27 11.06
CA GLU A 52 9.80 -11.60 10.44
C GLU A 52 10.89 -11.58 9.37
N ILE A 53 10.90 -10.56 8.51
CA ILE A 53 11.74 -10.50 7.31
C ILE A 53 13.06 -9.75 7.58
N GLY A 54 13.18 -9.07 8.73
CA GLY A 54 14.35 -8.25 9.06
C GLY A 54 15.65 -9.06 9.06
N GLU A 55 15.61 -10.27 9.61
CA GLU A 55 16.75 -11.19 9.65
C GLU A 55 17.14 -11.66 8.24
N GLU A 56 16.17 -11.99 7.39
CA GLU A 56 16.41 -12.40 5.99
C GLU A 56 16.95 -11.27 5.11
N ILE A 57 16.55 -10.02 5.34
CA ILE A 57 17.10 -8.85 4.64
C ILE A 57 18.55 -8.56 5.10
N GLY A 58 19.00 -9.17 6.20
CA GLY A 58 20.34 -8.97 6.74
C GLY A 58 20.42 -7.87 7.81
N PHE A 59 19.28 -7.42 8.37
CA PHE A 59 19.32 -6.58 9.57
C PHE A 59 19.71 -7.44 10.78
N ARG A 60 20.82 -7.08 11.44
CA ARG A 60 21.26 -7.70 12.69
C ARG A 60 20.97 -6.78 13.86
N LYS A 61 20.49 -7.35 14.97
CA LYS A 61 20.31 -6.64 16.23
C LYS A 61 21.65 -6.64 16.98
N TYR A 62 22.19 -5.45 17.25
CA TYR A 62 23.34 -5.22 18.12
C TYR A 62 22.84 -4.66 19.46
#